data_AF-A0A6P6T0L4-F1
#
_entry.id   AF-A0A6P6T0L4-F1
#
_cell.length_a   1.000
_cell.length_b   1.000
_cell.length_c   1.000
_cell.angle_alpha   90.00
_cell.angle_beta   90.00
_cell.angle_gamma   90.00
#
_symmetry.space_group_name_H-M   'P 1'
#
loop_
_entity.id
_entity.type
_entity.pdbx_description
1 polymer ?
#
loop_
_entity_poly.entity_id
_entity_poly.type
_entity_poly.pdbx_seq_one_letter_code
_entity_poly.pdbx_strand_id
1 'polypeptide(L)'
;MSPFLLALFSLLICKSMASHQEVVRGLNVEKYMGRWYETALFPSFFQPKNGVDTRATYTLRPDGNFSVLNEVWVNGRRKSISGIAYKADPRSDEAKLKVKFRIPPDLPFVPVVGDYWVLYVDDGYQNAVVGHPTRRFLWDKFLP
;
A
#
# COMPACT_ATOMS: atom_id res chain seq x y z
N MET A 1 48.40 6.19 -44.10
CA MET A 1 48.33 5.02 -43.19
C MET A 1 47.96 5.54 -41.81
N SER A 2 46.99 4.89 -41.17
CA SER A 2 46.03 5.44 -40.20
C SER A 2 46.60 5.78 -38.81
N PRO A 3 46.19 6.88 -38.14
CA PRO A 3 46.24 6.97 -36.70
C PRO A 3 44.94 6.44 -36.10
N PHE A 4 45.09 5.53 -35.16
CA PHE A 4 44.05 4.87 -34.39
C PHE A 4 43.00 5.87 -33.86
N LEU A 5 41.78 5.77 -34.40
CA LEU A 5 40.61 6.44 -33.87
C LEU A 5 40.25 5.74 -32.54
N LEU A 6 40.47 6.45 -31.44
CA LEU A 6 39.91 6.11 -30.13
C LEU A 6 38.38 6.08 -30.26
N ALA A 7 37.81 4.88 -30.33
CA ALA A 7 36.37 4.68 -30.20
C ALA A 7 36.11 3.35 -29.49
N LEU A 8 36.63 3.18 -28.27
CA LEU A 8 35.91 2.34 -27.31
C LEU A 8 34.82 3.21 -26.71
N PHE A 9 33.67 3.14 -27.36
CA PHE A 9 32.36 3.45 -26.80
C PHE A 9 32.37 3.11 -25.31
N SER A 10 32.26 4.14 -24.47
CA SER A 10 31.84 3.96 -23.09
C SER A 10 30.56 3.12 -23.15
N LEU A 11 30.61 1.89 -22.65
CA LEU A 11 29.41 1.15 -22.31
C LEU A 11 28.61 2.09 -21.42
N LEU A 12 27.56 2.71 -21.96
CA LEU A 12 26.54 3.35 -21.16
C LEU A 12 26.03 2.24 -20.25
N ILE A 13 26.50 2.28 -19.00
CA ILE A 13 25.86 1.60 -17.90
C ILE A 13 24.54 2.34 -17.72
N CYS A 14 23.57 2.05 -18.59
CA CYS A 14 22.17 2.21 -18.25
C CYS A 14 21.85 1.06 -17.30
N LYS A 15 22.45 1.09 -16.10
CA LYS A 15 21.81 0.48 -14.95
C LYS A 15 20.53 1.29 -14.81
N SER A 16 19.42 0.71 -15.27
CA SER A 16 18.10 1.04 -14.78
C SER A 16 18.21 1.06 -13.26
N MET A 17 18.45 2.24 -12.68
CA MET A 17 18.19 2.47 -11.28
C MET A 17 16.71 2.15 -11.15
N ALA A 18 16.39 0.99 -10.59
CA ALA A 18 15.02 0.67 -10.24
C ALA A 18 14.49 1.90 -9.50
N SER A 19 13.57 2.64 -10.13
CA SER A 19 13.23 3.97 -9.66
C SER A 19 12.72 3.84 -8.23
N HIS A 20 13.33 4.60 -7.32
CA HIS A 20 12.86 4.67 -5.95
C HIS A 20 11.38 5.05 -6.00
N GLN A 21 10.51 4.21 -5.45
CA GLN A 21 9.09 4.51 -5.43
C GLN A 21 8.84 5.54 -4.33
N GLU A 22 8.53 6.76 -4.76
CA GLU A 22 8.21 7.85 -3.85
C GLU A 22 6.93 7.54 -3.07
N VAL A 23 6.90 8.02 -1.84
CA VAL A 23 5.77 7.87 -0.91
C VAL A 23 5.51 9.22 -0.25
N VAL A 24 4.29 9.42 0.22
CA VAL A 24 3.92 10.60 1.00
C VAL A 24 4.85 10.71 2.21
N ARG A 25 5.30 11.93 2.49
CA ARG A 25 6.05 12.27 3.69
C ARG A 25 5.17 13.11 4.61
N GLY A 26 5.33 12.95 5.92
CA GLY A 26 4.57 13.74 6.90
C GLY A 26 3.07 13.47 6.87
N LEU A 27 2.64 12.23 6.59
CA LEU A 27 1.23 11.86 6.56
C LEU A 27 0.53 12.27 7.87
N ASN A 28 -0.45 13.17 7.80
CA ASN A 28 -1.34 13.48 8.92
C ASN A 28 -2.24 12.26 9.20
N VAL A 29 -1.90 11.54 10.26
CA VAL A 29 -2.56 10.30 10.65
C VAL A 29 -4.02 10.52 11.05
N GLU A 30 -4.32 11.62 11.74
CA GLU A 30 -5.68 11.92 12.19
C GLU A 30 -6.63 12.14 11.02
N LYS A 31 -6.20 12.91 10.01
CA LYS A 31 -6.99 13.12 8.78
C LYS A 31 -7.15 11.87 7.93
N TYR A 32 -6.23 10.92 8.05
CA TYR A 32 -6.27 9.65 7.30
C TYR A 32 -7.26 8.63 7.90
N MET A 33 -7.78 8.88 9.11
CA MET A 33 -8.77 8.02 9.75
C MET A 33 -10.11 8.05 9.04
N GLY A 34 -10.94 7.03 9.33
CA GLY A 34 -12.25 6.90 8.73
C GLY A 34 -12.30 5.82 7.66
N ARG A 35 -13.34 5.87 6.82
CA ARG A 35 -13.69 4.81 5.89
C ARG A 35 -13.34 5.20 4.46
N TRP A 36 -12.38 4.48 3.89
CA TRP A 36 -11.96 4.60 2.51
C TRP A 36 -12.57 3.50 1.65
N TYR A 37 -13.18 3.89 0.54
CA TYR A 37 -13.72 2.99 -0.48
C TYR A 37 -12.66 2.73 -1.53
N GLU A 38 -12.51 1.48 -1.98
CA GLU A 38 -11.57 1.12 -3.04
C GLU A 38 -12.24 1.31 -4.40
N THR A 39 -11.83 2.36 -5.12
CA THR A 39 -12.40 2.76 -6.43
C THR A 39 -11.76 1.98 -7.59
N ALA A 40 -10.48 1.66 -7.47
CA ALA A 40 -9.74 0.81 -8.40
C ALA A 40 -8.63 0.05 -7.67
N LEU A 41 -8.23 -1.09 -8.24
CA LEU A 41 -7.11 -1.86 -7.72
C LEU A 41 -6.42 -2.68 -8.80
N PHE A 42 -5.19 -3.09 -8.52
CA PHE A 42 -4.56 -4.17 -9.28
C PHE A 42 -5.11 -5.53 -8.83
N PRO A 43 -5.42 -6.45 -9.77
CA PRO A 43 -5.88 -7.79 -9.43
C PRO A 43 -4.94 -8.46 -8.43
N SER A 44 -5.48 -8.87 -7.29
CA SER A 44 -4.71 -9.45 -6.19
C SER A 44 -5.31 -10.78 -5.77
N PHE A 45 -4.46 -11.75 -5.43
CA PHE A 45 -4.89 -13.12 -5.12
C PHE A 45 -5.72 -13.22 -3.84
N PHE A 46 -5.63 -12.22 -2.95
CA PHE A 46 -6.34 -12.17 -1.67
C PHE A 46 -7.65 -11.38 -1.73
N GLN A 47 -7.94 -10.68 -2.84
CA GLN A 47 -9.24 -10.04 -3.03
C GLN A 47 -10.17 -10.88 -3.91
N PRO A 48 -11.47 -10.95 -3.60
CA PRO A 48 -12.43 -11.66 -4.42
C PRO A 48 -12.61 -10.95 -5.77
N LYS A 49 -12.58 -11.71 -6.87
CA LYS A 49 -12.76 -11.18 -8.23
C LYS A 49 -14.13 -10.52 -8.47
N ASN A 50 -15.15 -10.95 -7.74
CA ASN A 50 -16.52 -10.44 -7.79
C ASN A 50 -16.88 -9.62 -6.53
N GLY A 51 -15.88 -9.07 -5.84
CA GLY A 51 -16.09 -8.19 -4.70
C GLY A 51 -16.69 -6.85 -5.15
N VAL A 52 -17.65 -6.35 -4.38
CA VAL A 52 -18.22 -5.01 -4.54
C VAL A 52 -18.24 -4.29 -3.20
N ASP A 53 -18.30 -2.95 -3.24
CA ASP A 53 -18.31 -2.11 -2.03
C ASP A 53 -17.17 -2.47 -1.06
N THR A 54 -15.98 -2.66 -1.64
CA THR A 54 -14.75 -2.94 -0.88
C THR A 54 -14.30 -1.66 -0.19
N ARG A 55 -14.03 -1.76 1.10
CA ARG A 55 -13.64 -0.62 1.93
C ARG A 55 -12.68 -1.02 3.03
N ALA A 56 -11.89 -0.04 3.46
CA ALA A 56 -11.02 -0.12 4.63
C ALA A 56 -11.41 0.99 5.61
N THR A 57 -11.65 0.64 6.86
CA THR A 57 -11.88 1.62 7.94
C THR A 57 -10.66 1.65 8.85
N TYR A 58 -10.08 2.83 9.02
CA TYR A 58 -8.93 3.09 9.88
C TYR A 58 -9.39 3.80 11.16
N THR A 59 -8.91 3.32 12.30
CA THR A 59 -9.19 3.94 13.61
C THR A 59 -7.90 4.09 14.39
N LEU A 60 -7.63 5.30 14.86
CA LEU A 60 -6.44 5.62 15.64
C LEU A 60 -6.53 4.92 17.01
N ARG A 61 -5.42 4.31 17.41
CA ARG A 61 -5.30 3.62 18.70
C ARG A 61 -4.49 4.48 19.69
N PRO A 62 -4.66 4.27 21.01
CA PRO A 62 -3.88 4.97 22.02
C PRO A 62 -2.37 4.74 21.95
N ASP A 63 -1.95 3.62 21.35
CA ASP A 63 -0.54 3.27 21.13
C ASP A 63 0.08 3.94 19.87
N GLY A 64 -0.68 4.81 19.19
CA GLY A 64 -0.27 5.48 17.95
C GLY A 64 -0.36 4.60 16.69
N ASN A 65 -0.78 3.34 16.83
CA ASN A 65 -1.04 2.46 15.69
C ASN A 65 -2.49 2.61 15.19
N PHE A 66 -2.83 1.83 14.16
CA PHE A 66 -4.07 1.97 13.42
C PHE A 66 -4.78 0.63 13.52
N SER A 67 -6.01 0.61 14.01
CA SER A 67 -6.89 -0.54 13.75
C SER A 67 -7.33 -0.49 12.30
N VAL A 68 -7.27 -1.62 11.59
CA VAL A 68 -7.71 -1.76 10.20
C VAL A 68 -8.87 -2.73 10.16
N LEU A 69 -9.98 -2.34 9.56
CA LEU A 69 -11.09 -3.22 9.23
C LEU A 69 -11.34 -3.16 7.72
N ASN A 70 -11.04 -4.26 7.02
CA ASN A 70 -11.38 -4.42 5.61
C ASN A 70 -12.70 -5.16 5.48
N GLU A 71 -13.58 -4.66 4.63
CA GLU A 71 -14.89 -5.26 4.34
C GLU A 71 -15.11 -5.33 2.83
N VAL A 72 -15.78 -6.38 2.37
CA VAL A 72 -16.17 -6.56 0.97
C VAL A 72 -17.48 -7.35 0.90
N TRP A 73 -18.32 -7.04 -0.07
CA TRP A 73 -19.51 -7.81 -0.38
C TRP A 73 -19.25 -8.76 -1.53
N VAL A 74 -19.61 -10.04 -1.35
CA VAL A 74 -19.46 -11.09 -2.36
C VAL A 74 -20.74 -11.89 -2.41
N ASN A 75 -21.43 -11.88 -3.56
CA ASN A 75 -22.70 -12.59 -3.75
C ASN A 75 -23.73 -12.29 -2.64
N GLY A 76 -23.89 -11.01 -2.28
CA GLY A 76 -24.82 -10.57 -1.23
C GLY A 76 -24.39 -10.88 0.20
N ARG A 77 -23.19 -11.44 0.42
CA ARG A 77 -22.65 -11.71 1.76
C ARG A 77 -21.46 -10.80 2.05
N ARG A 78 -21.49 -10.14 3.21
CA ARG A 78 -20.35 -9.36 3.71
C ARG A 78 -19.27 -10.29 4.25
N LYS A 79 -18.03 -10.08 3.82
CA LYS A 79 -16.81 -10.67 4.39
C LYS A 79 -15.97 -9.55 4.99
N SER A 80 -15.23 -9.86 6.06
CA SER A 80 -14.39 -8.88 6.72
C SER A 80 -13.12 -9.50 7.29
N ILE A 81 -12.07 -8.70 7.40
CA ILE A 81 -10.84 -9.05 8.11
C ILE A 81 -10.30 -7.84 8.87
N SER A 82 -9.88 -8.08 10.11
CA SER A 82 -9.35 -7.03 10.99
C SER A 82 -7.84 -7.19 11.18
N GLY A 83 -7.15 -6.07 11.35
CA GLY A 83 -5.71 -6.02 11.53
C GLY A 83 -5.25 -4.78 12.27
N ILE A 84 -3.94 -4.65 12.36
CA ILE A 84 -3.26 -3.47 12.91
C ILE A 84 -2.25 -2.98 11.87
N ALA A 85 -2.25 -1.67 11.59
CA ALA A 85 -1.20 -1.02 10.83
C ALA A 85 -0.29 -0.18 11.72
N TYR A 86 1.00 -0.16 11.38
CA TYR A 86 2.05 0.55 12.11
C TYR A 86 3.15 0.99 11.15
N LYS A 87 3.93 2.01 11.52
CA LYS A 87 5.06 2.48 10.69
C LYS A 87 6.12 1.39 10.54
N ALA A 88 6.63 1.21 9.32
CA ALA A 88 7.73 0.29 9.06
C ALA A 88 9.03 0.75 9.74
N ASP A 89 9.28 2.06 9.73
CA ASP A 89 10.32 2.72 10.51
C ASP A 89 9.69 3.84 11.35
N PRO A 90 9.68 3.74 12.70
CA PRO A 90 9.14 4.77 13.58
C PRO A 90 9.82 6.15 13.41
N ARG A 91 11.10 6.18 13.00
CA ARG A 91 11.92 7.40 12.90
C ARG A 91 11.79 8.13 11.56
N SER A 92 11.31 7.45 10.52
CA SER A 92 11.11 8.03 9.18
C SER A 92 9.81 8.82 9.10
N ASP A 93 9.77 9.93 8.37
CA ASP A 93 8.54 10.67 8.05
C ASP A 93 7.78 10.08 6.84
N GLU A 94 8.34 9.06 6.19
CA GLU A 94 7.71 8.37 5.06
C GLU A 94 6.48 7.55 5.49
N ALA A 95 5.43 7.59 4.67
CA ALA A 95 4.20 6.83 4.84
C ALA A 95 4.32 5.35 4.43
N LYS A 96 5.42 4.70 4.84
CA LYS A 96 5.66 3.27 4.69
C LYS A 96 5.13 2.56 5.94
N LEU A 97 4.01 1.88 5.78
CA LEU A 97 3.35 1.14 6.85
C LEU A 97 3.49 -0.37 6.63
N LYS A 98 3.31 -1.11 7.71
CA LYS A 98 3.08 -2.56 7.71
C LYS A 98 1.70 -2.82 8.27
N VAL A 99 0.97 -3.74 7.65
CA VAL A 99 -0.37 -4.15 8.09
C VAL A 99 -0.33 -5.63 8.46
N LYS A 100 -0.70 -5.93 9.69
CA LYS A 100 -0.78 -7.30 10.21
C LYS A 100 -2.25 -7.68 10.38
N PHE A 101 -2.73 -8.61 9.56
CA PHE A 101 -4.10 -9.13 9.68
C PHE A 101 -4.19 -10.29 10.66
N ARG A 102 -5.33 -10.39 11.35
CA ARG A 102 -5.68 -11.52 12.21
C ARG A 102 -6.34 -12.58 11.33
N ILE A 103 -5.65 -13.69 11.11
CA ILE A 103 -6.16 -14.82 10.33
C ILE A 103 -6.88 -15.80 11.29
N PRO A 104 -7.99 -16.43 10.87
CA PRO A 104 -8.67 -17.45 11.66
C PRO A 104 -7.73 -18.59 12.06
N PRO A 105 -7.94 -19.21 13.23
CA PRO A 105 -7.09 -20.28 13.75
C PRO A 105 -7.07 -21.55 12.88
N ASP A 106 -8.04 -21.69 11.98
CA ASP A 106 -8.19 -22.85 11.09
C ASP A 106 -7.24 -22.80 9.87
N LEU A 107 -6.50 -21.69 9.70
CA LEU A 107 -5.46 -21.52 8.68
C LEU A 107 -4.07 -21.60 9.33
N PRO A 108 -3.10 -22.35 8.77
CA PRO A 108 -1.79 -22.54 9.41
C PRO A 108 -1.11 -21.21 9.79
N PHE A 109 -0.66 -21.16 11.05
CA PHE A 109 -0.10 -20.08 11.85
C PHE A 109 0.96 -19.17 11.18
N VAL A 110 0.56 -18.35 10.21
CA VAL A 110 1.43 -17.27 9.69
C VAL A 110 0.70 -15.93 9.81
N PRO A 111 1.14 -15.01 10.70
CA PRO A 111 0.68 -13.63 10.62
C PRO A 111 1.08 -13.05 9.27
N VAL A 112 0.10 -12.79 8.41
CA VAL A 112 0.33 -12.11 7.12
C VAL A 112 0.56 -10.64 7.42
N VAL A 113 1.83 -10.26 7.40
CA VAL A 113 2.28 -8.87 7.45
C VAL A 113 2.52 -8.42 6.01
N GLY A 114 1.72 -7.47 5.53
CA GLY A 114 1.88 -6.85 4.22
C GLY A 114 2.46 -5.45 4.33
N ASP A 115 3.23 -5.03 3.32
CA ASP A 115 3.62 -3.64 3.18
C ASP A 115 2.45 -2.81 2.61
N TYR A 116 2.27 -1.61 3.15
CA TYR A 116 1.21 -0.67 2.79
C TYR A 116 1.82 0.72 2.69
N TRP A 117 2.06 1.19 1.48
CA TRP A 117 2.76 2.44 1.23
C TRP A 117 1.78 3.46 0.68
N VAL A 118 1.57 4.58 1.37
CA VAL A 118 0.76 5.69 0.83
C VAL A 118 1.62 6.44 -0.19
N LEU A 119 1.30 6.28 -1.46
CA LEU A 119 2.04 6.86 -2.59
C LEU A 119 1.60 8.29 -2.85
N TYR A 120 0.30 8.55 -2.64
CA TYR A 120 -0.32 9.85 -2.82
C TYR A 120 -1.50 9.99 -1.85
N VAL A 121 -1.73 11.20 -1.37
CA VAL A 121 -2.98 11.64 -0.75
C VAL A 121 -3.17 13.10 -1.11
N ASP A 122 -4.40 13.53 -1.41
CA ASP A 122 -4.69 14.94 -1.65
C ASP A 122 -4.76 15.75 -0.33
N ASP A 123 -4.70 17.07 -0.42
CA ASP A 123 -4.69 17.97 0.74
C ASP A 123 -5.96 17.82 1.62
N GLY A 124 -7.07 17.46 0.97
CA GLY A 124 -8.37 17.23 1.59
C GLY A 124 -8.52 15.85 2.24
N TYR A 125 -7.58 14.92 2.03
CA TYR A 125 -7.70 13.52 2.46
C TYR A 125 -8.95 12.82 1.93
N GLN A 126 -9.38 13.18 0.72
CA GLN A 126 -10.52 12.57 0.03
C GLN A 126 -10.06 11.51 -0.97
N ASN A 127 -8.85 11.63 -1.52
CA ASN A 127 -8.32 10.70 -2.50
C ASN A 127 -6.93 10.22 -2.09
N ALA A 128 -6.67 8.93 -2.18
CA ALA A 128 -5.37 8.35 -1.87
C ALA A 128 -5.01 7.21 -2.81
N VAL A 129 -3.73 7.15 -3.18
CA VAL A 129 -3.17 5.99 -3.89
C VAL A 129 -2.23 5.27 -2.95
N VAL A 130 -2.45 3.97 -2.81
CA VAL A 130 -1.70 3.09 -1.93
C VAL A 130 -1.09 1.98 -2.76
N GLY A 131 0.12 1.58 -2.45
CA GLY A 131 0.76 0.47 -3.14
C GLY A 131 1.69 -0.35 -2.27
N HIS A 132 2.51 -1.12 -2.96
CA HIS A 132 3.48 -2.04 -2.40
C HIS A 132 4.84 -1.84 -3.07
N PRO A 133 5.97 -2.05 -2.36
CA PRO A 133 7.32 -1.86 -2.92
C PRO A 133 7.61 -2.60 -4.23
N THR A 134 6.94 -3.73 -4.46
CA THR A 134 7.08 -4.53 -5.69
C THR A 134 6.26 -4.00 -6.87
N ARG A 135 5.41 -2.99 -6.66
CA ARG A 135 4.47 -2.43 -7.65
C ARG A 135 3.44 -3.41 -8.22
N ARG A 136 3.32 -4.61 -7.63
CA ARG A 136 2.32 -5.62 -8.03
C ARG A 136 0.96 -5.44 -7.35
N PHE A 137 0.87 -4.56 -6.36
CA PHE A 137 -0.36 -4.24 -5.65
C PHE A 137 -0.53 -2.73 -5.60
N LEU A 138 -1.76 -2.29 -5.86
CA LEU A 138 -2.16 -0.89 -5.85
C LEU A 138 -3.66 -0.81 -5.51
N TRP A 139 -4.02 0.22 -4.76
CA TRP A 139 -5.39 0.60 -4.44
C TRP A 139 -5.55 2.09 -4.62
N ASP A 140 -6.51 2.47 -5.43
CA ASP A 140 -7.08 3.82 -5.47
C ASP A 140 -8.22 3.87 -4.45
N LYS A 141 -8.23 4.93 -3.63
CA LYS A 141 -9.08 5.04 -2.46
C LYS A 141 -9.76 6.39 -2.39
N PHE A 142 -11.03 6.38 -2.03
CA PHE A 142 -11.86 7.57 -1.85
C PHE A 142 -12.51 7.62 -0.45
N LEU A 143 -12.43 8.78 0.21
CA LEU A 143 -13.09 9.08 1.49
C LEU A 143 -14.19 10.15 1.24
N PRO A 144 -15.48 9.78 1.30
CA PRO A 144 -16.59 10.71 1.08
C PRO A 144 -16.80 11.71 2.22
#